data_AF-A0A355EY15-F1
#
_entry.id   AF-A0A355EY15-F1
#
_cell.length_a   1.000
_cell.length_b   1.000
_cell.length_c   1.000
_cell.angle_alpha   90.00
_cell.angle_beta   90.00
_cell.angle_gamma   90.00
#
_symmetry.space_group_name_H-M   'P 1'
#
loop_
_entity.id
_entity.type
_entity.pdbx_description
1 polymer ?
#
loop_
_entity_poly.entity_id
_entity_poly.type
_entity_poly.pdbx_seq_one_letter_code
_entity_poly.pdbx_strand_id
1 'polypeptide(L)'
;DFFDLGGSSLMAVQLGARLRETLGTALPASVLLEASTVAALAERIAAAGGDRPPAKEPGPSCRIRLRAGEAGRPLFLVHQVG
;
A
#
# COMPACT_ATOMS: atom_id res chain seq x y z
N ASP A 1 -7.09 -14.87 -4.42
CA ASP A 1 -5.74 -14.29 -4.50
C ASP A 1 -5.78 -13.04 -5.41
N PHE A 2 -4.77 -12.16 -5.42
CA PHE A 2 -4.69 -10.99 -6.33
C PHE A 2 -4.96 -11.36 -7.80
N PHE A 3 -4.39 -12.47 -8.29
CA PHE A 3 -4.57 -12.90 -9.68
C PHE A 3 -5.96 -13.49 -9.94
N ASP A 4 -6.51 -14.25 -8.98
CA ASP A 4 -7.88 -14.76 -9.08
C ASP A 4 -8.94 -13.64 -9.15
N LEU A 5 -8.61 -12.47 -8.59
CA LEU A 5 -9.47 -11.27 -8.62
C LEU A 5 -9.29 -10.43 -9.89
N GLY A 6 -8.54 -10.93 -10.89
CA GLY A 6 -8.30 -10.24 -12.17
C GLY A 6 -7.05 -9.35 -12.17
N GLY A 7 -6.16 -9.50 -11.18
CA GLY A 7 -4.86 -8.83 -11.17
C GLY A 7 -4.00 -9.24 -12.37
N SER A 8 -3.15 -8.33 -12.84
CA SER A 8 -2.22 -8.55 -13.96
C SER A 8 -0.80 -8.15 -13.59
N SER A 9 0.19 -8.56 -14.40
CA SER A 9 1.59 -8.17 -14.19
C SER A 9 1.80 -6.66 -14.19
N LEU A 10 1.07 -5.92 -15.03
CA LEU A 10 1.12 -4.46 -15.03
C LEU A 10 0.59 -3.88 -13.72
N MET A 11 -0.53 -4.41 -13.21
CA MET A 11 -1.08 -4.00 -11.92
C MET A 11 -0.13 -4.35 -10.78
N ALA A 12 0.59 -5.47 -10.84
CA ALA A 12 1.60 -5.83 -9.85
C ALA A 12 2.77 -4.83 -9.85
N VAL A 13 3.26 -4.42 -11.03
CA VAL A 13 4.29 -3.36 -11.13
C VAL A 13 3.80 -2.04 -10.56
N GLN A 14 2.57 -1.63 -10.91
CA GLN A 14 1.94 -0.42 -10.37
C GLN A 14 1.75 -0.48 -8.84
N LEU A 15 1.36 -1.65 -8.32
CA LEU A 15 1.22 -1.88 -6.88
C LEU A 15 2.57 -1.75 -6.16
N GLY A 16 3.65 -2.32 -6.70
CA GLY A 16 5.00 -2.18 -6.16
C GLY A 16 5.46 -0.73 -6.08
N ALA A 17 5.22 0.07 -7.13
CA ALA A 17 5.52 1.51 -7.13
C ALA A 17 4.72 2.25 -6.03
N ARG A 18 3.42 1.97 -5.91
CA ARG A 18 2.54 2.60 -4.91
C ARG A 18 2.91 2.22 -3.48
N LEU A 19 3.32 0.97 -3.24
CA LEU A 19 3.80 0.51 -1.93
C LEU A 19 5.07 1.27 -1.52
N ARG A 20 6.01 1.47 -2.45
CA ARG A 20 7.22 2.26 -2.21
C ARG A 20 6.89 3.71 -1.84
N GLU A 21 5.96 4.33 -2.56
CA GLU A 21 5.55 5.72 -2.29
C GLU A 21 4.81 5.86 -0.95
N THR A 22 3.98 4.88 -0.59
CA THR A 22 3.10 4.95 0.59
C THR A 22 3.81 4.51 1.87
N LEU A 23 4.62 3.44 1.78
CA LEU A 23 5.24 2.77 2.94
C LEU A 23 6.75 2.99 3.02
N GLY A 24 7.39 3.51 1.96
CA GLY A 24 8.84 3.66 1.88
C GLY A 24 9.58 2.36 1.55
N THR A 25 8.88 1.23 1.42
CA THR A 25 9.48 -0.09 1.16
C THR A 25 9.52 -0.39 -0.34
N ALA A 26 10.71 -0.65 -0.87
CA ALA A 26 10.87 -1.15 -2.23
C ALA A 26 10.81 -2.69 -2.25
N LEU A 27 9.81 -3.25 -2.91
CA LEU A 27 9.70 -4.70 -3.13
C LEU A 27 9.83 -5.03 -4.62
N PRO A 28 10.63 -6.03 -5.01
CA PRO A 28 10.63 -6.56 -6.38
C PRO A 28 9.25 -7.04 -6.80
N ALA A 29 8.91 -6.90 -8.08
CA ALA A 29 7.62 -7.39 -8.61
C ALA A 29 7.44 -8.91 -8.44
N SER A 30 8.54 -9.68 -8.38
CA SER A 30 8.49 -11.12 -8.10
C SER A 30 7.87 -11.45 -6.74
N VAL A 31 8.05 -10.58 -5.74
CA VAL A 31 7.46 -10.78 -4.41
C VAL A 31 5.92 -10.76 -4.48
N LEU A 32 5.34 -9.97 -5.38
CA LEU A 32 3.88 -9.93 -5.58
C LEU A 32 3.34 -11.16 -6.31
N LEU A 33 4.19 -11.89 -7.04
CA LEU A 33 3.84 -13.18 -7.67
C LEU A 33 3.90 -14.32 -6.64
N GLU A 34 4.84 -14.27 -5.71
CA GLU A 34 5.02 -15.27 -4.65
C GLU A 34 4.10 -15.06 -3.45
N ALA A 35 3.80 -13.81 -3.12
CA ALA A 35 3.01 -13.39 -1.96
C ALA A 35 1.80 -12.57 -2.44
N SER A 36 0.95 -13.22 -3.22
CA SER A 36 -0.15 -12.62 -3.97
C SER A 36 -1.46 -12.46 -3.17
N THR A 37 -1.41 -12.74 -1.85
CA THR A 37 -2.47 -12.42 -0.90
C THR A 37 -2.06 -11.25 0.00
N VAL A 38 -3.05 -10.54 0.56
CA VAL A 38 -2.79 -9.44 1.51
C VAL A 38 -1.99 -9.92 2.73
N ALA A 39 -2.33 -11.10 3.28
CA ALA A 39 -1.64 -11.65 4.43
C ALA A 39 -0.17 -11.96 4.13
N ALA A 40 0.10 -12.71 3.05
CA ALA A 40 1.47 -13.07 2.67
C ALA A 40 2.30 -11.82 2.32
N LEU A 41 1.71 -10.84 1.63
CA LEU A 41 2.41 -9.60 1.29
C LEU A 41 2.73 -8.76 2.53
N ALA A 42 1.82 -8.71 3.51
CA ALA A 42 2.03 -7.98 4.75
C ALA A 42 3.22 -8.54 5.55
N GLU A 43 3.40 -9.86 5.58
CA GLU A 43 4.58 -10.49 6.19
C GLU A 43 5.88 -10.07 5.49
N ARG A 44 5.89 -10.03 4.14
CA ARG A 44 7.06 -9.59 3.37
C ARG A 44 7.38 -8.11 3.60
N ILE A 45 6.36 -7.25 3.70
CA ILE A 45 6.52 -5.83 4.01
C ILE A 45 7.08 -5.65 5.43
N ALA A 46 6.53 -6.36 6.42
CA ALA A 46 6.99 -6.29 7.81
C ALA A 46 8.45 -6.74 7.94
N ALA A 47 8.84 -7.82 7.24
CA ALA A 47 10.22 -8.28 7.21
C ALA A 47 11.19 -7.30 6.52
N ALA A 48 10.70 -6.51 5.56
CA ALA A 48 11.50 -5.52 4.83
C ALA A 48 11.61 -4.15 5.54
N GLY A 49 10.87 -3.93 6.64
CA GLY A 49 10.70 -2.65 7.33
C GLY A 49 11.91 -2.10 8.11
N GLY A 50 13.14 -2.34 7.65
CA GLY A 50 14.39 -1.85 8.27
C GLY A 50 14.90 -0.50 7.74
N ASP A 51 14.33 0.03 6.66
CA ASP A 51 14.79 1.29 6.05
C ASP A 51 13.58 2.12 5.60
N ARG A 52 12.96 2.84 6.54
CA ARG A 52 11.89 3.81 6.20
C ARG A 52 12.56 5.12 5.78
N PRO A 53 12.64 5.48 4.49
CA PRO A 53 13.05 6.82 4.11
C PRO A 53 12.09 7.84 4.75
N PRO A 54 12.58 9.03 5.14
CA PRO A 54 11.74 10.04 5.75
C PRO A 54 10.55 10.37 4.84
N ALA A 55 9.35 10.37 5.41
CA ALA A 55 8.12 10.68 4.69
C ALA A 55 8.28 12.01 3.92
N LYS A 56 7.99 12.01 2.62
CA LYS A 56 8.23 13.17 1.75
C LYS A 56 7.32 14.38 2.07
N GLU A 57 6.32 14.21 2.93
CA GLU A 57 5.54 15.30 3.52
C GLU A 57 5.11 14.95 4.96
N PRO A 58 5.12 15.90 5.91
CA PRO A 58 4.60 15.72 7.27
C PRO A 58 3.06 15.75 7.28
N GLY A 59 2.43 14.87 6.52
CA GLY A 59 1.02 14.53 6.74
C GLY A 59 0.90 13.66 8.01
N PRO A 60 -0.23 13.71 8.75
CA PRO A 60 -0.41 12.79 9.86
C PRO A 60 -0.35 11.35 9.34
N SER A 61 0.55 10.58 9.93
CA SER A 61 0.95 9.22 9.50
C SER A 61 -0.19 8.19 9.50
N CYS A 62 -1.39 8.55 9.97
CA CYS A 62 -2.56 7.69 10.12
C CYS A 62 -3.67 7.94 9.07
N ARG A 63 -3.48 8.84 8.10
CA ARG A 63 -4.51 9.08 7.06
C ARG A 63 -4.49 8.01 5.98
N ILE A 64 -5.52 7.17 5.98
CA ILE A 64 -5.75 6.18 4.91
C ILE A 64 -6.83 6.69 3.96
N ARG A 65 -6.49 6.75 2.66
CA ARG A 65 -7.45 7.08 1.61
C ARG A 65 -8.27 5.85 1.25
N LEU A 66 -9.53 5.81 1.67
CA LEU A 66 -10.47 4.72 1.34
C LEU A 66 -10.93 4.78 -0.12
N ARG A 67 -11.21 5.98 -0.63
CA ARG A 67 -11.66 6.20 -2.00
C ARG A 67 -11.16 7.53 -2.53
N ALA A 68 -10.73 7.57 -3.80
CA ALA A 68 -10.53 8.82 -4.53
C ALA A 68 -11.87 9.31 -5.07
N GLY A 69 -12.19 10.58 -4.84
CA GLY A 69 -13.37 11.25 -5.39
C GLY A 69 -12.97 12.31 -6.41
N GLU A 70 -13.96 12.81 -7.15
CA GLU A 70 -13.80 14.01 -7.97
C GLU A 70 -13.66 15.26 -7.09
N ALA A 71 -13.30 16.39 -7.71
CA ALA A 71 -13.14 17.66 -7.00
C ALA A 71 -14.41 18.01 -6.21
N GLY A 72 -14.28 18.19 -4.89
CA GLY A 72 -15.41 18.39 -3.99
C GLY A 72 -15.04 18.34 -2.51
N ARG A 73 -16.04 18.35 -1.64
CA ARG A 73 -15.84 18.29 -0.18
C ARG A 73 -15.56 16.84 0.26
N PRO A 74 -14.41 16.53 0.89
CA PRO A 74 -14.11 15.18 1.34
C PRO A 74 -14.88 14.81 2.62
N LEU A 75 -15.18 13.51 2.77
CA LEU A 75 -15.66 12.92 4.03
C LEU A 75 -14.48 12.43 4.86
N PHE A 76 -14.41 12.85 6.13
CA PHE A 76 -13.45 12.35 7.10
C PHE A 76 -14.11 11.40 8.08
N LEU A 77 -13.58 10.18 8.19
CA LEU A 77 -13.93 9.22 9.22
C LEU A 77 -12.82 9.20 10.26
N VAL A 78 -13.17 9.39 11.53
CA VAL A 78 -12.23 9.30 12.66
C VAL A 78 -12.52 7.99 13.37
N HIS A 79 -11.48 7.18 13.60
CA HIS A 79 -11.65 5.94 14.32
C HIS A 79 -12.11 6.24 15.75
N GLN A 80 -12.97 5.37 16.29
CA GLN A 80 -13.32 5.43 17.70
C GLN A 80 -12.08 5.11 18.56
N VAL A 81 -12.18 5.34 19.87
CA VAL A 81 -11.20 4.77 20.81
C VAL A 81 -11.32 3.25 20.70
N GLY A 82 -10.19 2.60 20.36
CA GLY A 82 -10.07 1.15 20.26
C GLY A 82 -9.88 0.48 21.61
#